data_AF-A0A6J7EPU3-F1
#
_entry.id   AF-A0A6J7EPU3-F1
#
_cell.length_a   1.000
_cell.length_b   1.000
_cell.length_c   1.000
_cell.angle_alpha   90.00
_cell.angle_beta   90.00
_cell.angle_gamma   90.00
#
_symmetry.space_group_name_H-M   'P 1'
#
loop_
_entity.id
_entity.type
_entity.pdbx_description
1 polymer ?
#
loop_
_entity_poly.entity_id
_entity_poly.type
_entity_poly.pdbx_seq_one_letter_code
_entity_poly.pdbx_strand_id
1 'polypeptide(L)'
;MEACNGFLESKNRRLTFEWALIDGVNDRPSDAIELAQICRSFRVPAHVNLIPLNPTPGYEVKGSSRNQVQAFCDQLVGMGANATIRRNRGTDIAAACGQLAAGQPVQISRSK
;
A
#
# COMPACT_ATOMS: atom_id res chain seq x y z
N MET A 1 -10.73 10.94 -9.46
CA MET A 1 -10.24 12.16 -8.78
C MET A 1 -11.36 13.15 -8.46
N GLU A 2 -12.30 13.40 -9.37
CA GLU A 2 -13.44 14.30 -9.12
C GLU A 2 -14.29 13.92 -7.89
N ALA A 3 -14.64 12.64 -7.74
CA ALA A 3 -15.35 12.16 -6.55
C ALA A 3 -14.56 12.37 -5.24
N CYS A 4 -13.23 12.29 -5.29
CA CYS A 4 -12.36 12.57 -4.15
C CYS A 4 -12.40 14.05 -3.75
N ASN A 5 -12.42 14.95 -4.74
CA ASN A 5 -12.58 16.39 -4.50
C ASN A 5 -13.95 16.70 -3.90
N GLY A 6 -15.04 16.13 -4.43
CA GLY A 6 -16.39 16.32 -3.85
C GLY A 6 -16.52 15.78 -2.42
N PHE A 7 -15.83 14.68 -2.09
CA PHE A 7 -15.76 14.20 -0.70
C PHE A 7 -15.02 15.19 0.22
N LEU A 8 -13.88 15.70 -0.23
CA LEU A 8 -13.10 16.69 0.54
C LEU A 8 -13.90 17.97 0.79
N GLU A 9 -14.61 18.46 -0.22
CA GLU A 9 -15.47 19.65 -0.10
C GLU A 9 -16.62 19.45 0.89
N SER A 10 -17.27 18.28 0.86
CA SER A 10 -18.43 18.00 1.71
C SER A 10 -18.09 17.59 3.14
N LYS A 11 -16.95 16.93 3.36
CA LYS A 11 -16.59 16.36 4.67
C LYS A 11 -15.40 17.03 5.34
N ASN A 12 -14.59 17.81 4.61
CA ASN A 12 -13.37 18.45 5.09
C ASN A 12 -12.42 17.47 5.83
N ARG A 13 -12.39 16.21 5.39
CA ARG A 13 -11.58 15.13 5.97
C ARG A 13 -10.50 14.71 4.98
N ARG A 14 -9.24 14.66 5.44
CA ARG A 14 -8.11 14.19 4.64
C ARG A 14 -8.37 12.79 4.08
N LEU A 15 -8.04 12.60 2.81
CA LEU A 15 -8.08 11.31 2.13
C LEU A 15 -6.86 10.46 2.48
N THR A 16 -7.04 9.15 2.49
CA THR A 16 -5.96 8.17 2.56
C THR A 16 -6.07 7.21 1.39
N PHE A 17 -4.99 7.09 0.61
CA PHE A 17 -4.84 6.06 -0.41
C PHE A 17 -4.13 4.85 0.19
N GLU A 18 -4.70 3.66 0.00
CA GLU A 18 -4.04 2.39 0.29
C GLU A 18 -3.30 1.95 -0.99
N TRP A 19 -1.98 1.77 -0.90
CA TRP A 19 -1.15 1.39 -2.04
C TRP A 19 -0.43 0.08 -1.77
N ALA A 20 -0.91 -1.02 -2.37
CA ALA A 20 -0.27 -2.32 -2.30
C ALA A 20 0.94 -2.36 -3.23
N LEU A 21 2.14 -2.53 -2.67
CA LEU A 21 3.38 -2.53 -3.43
C LEU A 21 3.69 -3.92 -4.00
N ILE A 22 3.73 -3.99 -5.33
CA ILE A 22 3.96 -5.17 -6.14
C ILE A 22 5.30 -5.00 -6.88
N ASP A 23 6.18 -5.99 -6.68
CA ASP A 23 7.55 -6.03 -7.19
C ASP A 23 7.58 -5.87 -8.72
N GLY A 24 8.17 -4.78 -9.21
CA GLY A 24 8.34 -4.49 -10.63
C GLY A 24 7.09 -4.00 -11.37
N VAL A 25 5.93 -3.88 -10.69
CA VAL A 25 4.66 -3.47 -11.30
C VAL A 25 4.32 -2.03 -10.98
N ASN A 26 4.35 -1.65 -9.70
CA ASN A 26 3.91 -0.33 -9.23
C ASN A 26 4.81 0.25 -8.11
N ASP A 27 6.06 -0.18 -8.08
CA ASP A 27 7.07 0.18 -7.07
C ASP A 27 8.31 0.86 -7.68
N ARG A 28 8.20 1.38 -8.91
CA ARG A 28 9.28 2.05 -9.62
C ARG A 28 9.37 3.52 -9.19
N PRO A 29 10.53 4.18 -9.35
CA PRO A 29 10.66 5.61 -9.05
C PRO A 29 9.65 6.50 -9.79
N SER A 30 9.28 6.14 -11.04
CA SER A 30 8.24 6.85 -11.80
C SER A 30 6.87 6.77 -11.13
N ASP A 31 6.51 5.62 -10.57
CA ASP A 31 5.23 5.42 -9.88
C ASP A 31 5.17 6.29 -8.61
N ALA A 32 6.29 6.41 -7.89
CA ALA A 32 6.38 7.30 -6.73
C ALA A 32 6.17 8.78 -7.13
N ILE A 33 6.75 9.21 -8.25
CA ILE A 33 6.60 10.59 -8.74
C ILE A 33 5.14 10.89 -9.07
N GLU A 34 4.50 10.03 -9.86
CA GLU A 34 3.09 10.19 -10.25
C GLU A 34 2.18 10.19 -9.02
N LEU A 35 2.40 9.25 -8.08
CA LEU A 35 1.60 9.16 -6.87
C LEU A 35 1.77 10.39 -5.97
N ALA A 36 2.99 10.91 -5.83
CA ALA A 36 3.25 12.13 -5.06
C ALA A 36 2.54 13.35 -5.67
N GLN A 37 2.54 13.49 -7.00
CA GLN A 37 1.84 14.56 -7.70
C GLN A 37 0.33 14.50 -7.45
N ILE A 38 -0.27 13.31 -7.58
CA ILE A 38 -1.69 13.06 -7.30
C ILE A 38 -2.04 13.40 -5.84
N CYS A 39 -1.24 12.94 -4.87
CA CYS A 39 -1.54 13.17 -3.46
C CYS A 39 -1.47 14.64 -3.07
N ARG A 40 -0.59 15.42 -3.73
CA ARG A 40 -0.41 16.85 -3.49
C ARG A 40 -1.37 17.73 -4.28
N SER A 41 -2.05 17.22 -5.29
CA SER A 41 -3.00 18.02 -6.09
C SER A 41 -4.29 18.36 -5.33
N PHE A 42 -4.54 17.71 -4.19
CA PHE A 42 -5.71 17.98 -3.35
C PHE A 42 -5.52 19.20 -2.45
N ARG A 43 -6.60 19.96 -2.21
CA ARG A 43 -6.61 21.12 -1.30
C ARG A 43 -6.03 20.78 0.08
N VAL A 44 -6.39 19.61 0.61
CA VAL A 44 -5.74 19.00 1.77
C VAL A 44 -4.95 17.81 1.24
N PRO A 45 -3.60 17.84 1.29
CA PRO A 45 -2.77 16.76 0.74
C PRO A 45 -3.18 15.40 1.30
N ALA A 46 -3.38 14.44 0.41
CA ALA A 46 -3.76 13.09 0.78
C ALA A 46 -2.60 12.37 1.49
N HIS A 47 -2.96 11.38 2.30
CA HIS A 47 -2.03 10.44 2.91
C HIS A 47 -1.90 9.17 2.06
N VAL A 48 -0.72 8.60 1.97
CA VAL A 48 -0.47 7.30 1.35
C VAL A 48 -0.12 6.28 2.43
N ASN A 49 -0.88 5.20 2.48
CA ASN A 49 -0.58 4.05 3.31
C ASN A 49 -0.03 2.92 2.42
N LEU A 50 1.29 2.75 2.43
CA LEU A 50 1.97 1.71 1.68
C LEU A 50 1.74 0.36 2.37
N ILE A 51 1.26 -0.63 1.62
CA ILE A 51 0.99 -1.98 2.12
C ILE A 51 2.02 -2.94 1.51
N PRO A 52 2.98 -3.44 2.31
CA PRO A 52 3.83 -4.55 1.88
C PRO A 52 2.98 -5.80 1.74
N LEU A 53 2.94 -6.37 0.53
CA LEU A 53 2.22 -7.62 0.30
C LEU A 53 2.99 -8.81 0.89
N ASN A 54 2.27 -9.65 1.63
CA ASN A 54 2.79 -10.95 2.02
C ASN A 54 2.61 -11.95 0.87
N PRO A 55 3.53 -12.92 0.72
CA PRO A 55 3.30 -14.03 -0.20
C PRO A 55 1.98 -14.73 0.11
N THR A 56 1.14 -14.91 -0.90
CA THR A 56 -0.13 -15.64 -0.78
C THR A 56 -0.03 -16.91 -1.62
N PRO A 57 -0.18 -18.11 -1.03
CA PRO A 57 -0.16 -19.36 -1.79
C PRO A 57 -1.18 -19.32 -2.93
N GLY A 58 -0.77 -19.69 -4.15
CA GLY A 58 -1.64 -19.70 -5.33
C GLY A 58 -1.78 -18.36 -6.07
N TYR A 59 -1.09 -17.31 -5.63
CA TYR A 59 -0.98 -16.05 -6.38
C TYR A 59 0.47 -15.78 -6.80
N GLU A 60 0.67 -15.49 -8.08
CA GLU A 60 2.01 -15.17 -8.63
C GLU A 60 2.49 -13.76 -8.26
N VAL A 61 1.61 -12.93 -7.70
CA VAL A 61 1.91 -11.55 -7.35
C VAL A 61 2.87 -11.52 -6.16
N LYS A 62 4.07 -11.00 -6.40
CA LYS A 62 5.11 -10.85 -5.38
C LYS A 62 5.11 -9.43 -4.85
N GLY A 63 5.11 -9.30 -3.51
CA GLY A 63 5.29 -8.02 -2.85
C GLY A 63 6.71 -7.49 -3.01
N SER A 64 6.85 -6.18 -3.13
CA SER A 64 8.15 -5.51 -3.16
C SER A 64 8.98 -5.85 -1.90
N SER A 65 10.30 -5.88 -2.06
CA SER A 65 11.20 -6.13 -0.92
C SER A 65 11.07 -5.04 0.15
N ARG A 66 11.42 -5.35 1.41
CA ARG A 66 11.39 -4.36 2.50
C ARG A 66 12.20 -3.10 2.19
N ASN A 67 13.37 -3.26 1.57
CA ASN A 67 14.22 -2.14 1.16
C ASN A 67 13.54 -1.31 0.07
N GLN A 68 12.90 -1.96 -0.90
CA GLN A 68 12.18 -1.26 -1.97
C GLN A 68 10.97 -0.50 -1.43
N VAL A 69 10.20 -1.10 -0.51
CA VAL A 69 9.09 -0.43 0.18
C VAL A 69 9.58 0.81 0.95
N GLN A 70 10.70 0.68 1.67
CA GLN A 70 11.28 1.82 2.39
C GLN A 70 11.75 2.91 1.44
N ALA A 71 12.49 2.55 0.39
CA ALA A 71 12.97 3.50 -0.61
C ALA A 71 11.80 4.24 -1.30
N PHE A 72 10.72 3.53 -1.64
CA PHE A 72 9.51 4.12 -2.20
C PHE A 72 8.84 5.10 -1.23
N CYS A 73 8.76 4.73 0.06
CA CYS A 73 8.26 5.62 1.10
C CYS A 73 9.11 6.89 1.23
N ASP A 74 10.43 6.74 1.24
CA ASP A 74 11.37 7.86 1.37
C ASP A 74 11.29 8.80 0.16
N GLN A 75 11.10 8.25 -1.05
CA GLN A 75 10.86 9.02 -2.28
C GLN A 75 9.57 9.85 -2.17
N LEU A 76 8.45 9.25 -1.76
CA LEU A 76 7.19 9.96 -1.56
C LEU A 76 7.34 11.12 -0.56
N VAL A 77 7.95 10.85 0.60
CA VAL A 77 8.19 11.85 1.64
C VAL A 77 9.13 12.95 1.14
N GLY A 78 10.21 12.59 0.44
CA GLY A 78 11.16 13.53 -0.16
C GLY A 78 10.52 14.46 -1.20
N MET A 79 9.44 14.03 -1.85
CA MET A 79 8.65 14.85 -2.79
C MET A 79 7.51 15.65 -2.11
N GLY A 80 7.42 15.60 -0.78
CA GLY A 80 6.45 16.33 0.04
C GLY A 80 5.07 15.65 0.14
N ALA A 81 4.96 14.37 -0.21
CA ALA A 81 3.74 13.60 0.05
C ALA A 81 3.74 13.04 1.48
N ASN A 82 2.56 12.94 2.09
CA ASN A 82 2.43 12.26 3.39
C ASN A 82 2.34 10.76 3.15
N ALA A 83 3.32 9.98 3.61
CA ALA A 83 3.32 8.53 3.43
C ALA A 83 3.72 7.79 4.71
N THR A 84 3.13 6.62 4.93
CA THR A 84 3.52 5.66 5.98
C THR A 84 3.50 4.25 5.45
N ILE A 85 4.37 3.40 5.98
CA ILE A 85 4.33 1.96 5.73
C ILE A 85 3.43 1.30 6.77
N ARG A 86 2.40 0.59 6.31
CA ARG A 86 1.50 -0.18 7.16
C ARG A 86 2.28 -1.32 7.82
N ARG A 87 2.29 -1.35 9.16
CA ARG A 87 2.81 -2.51 9.89
C ARG A 87 1.83 -3.68 9.73
N ASN A 88 2.27 -4.76 9.11
CA ASN A 88 1.51 -6.00 9.08
C ASN A 88 1.43 -6.56 10.50
N ARG A 89 0.23 -6.54 11.11
CA ARG A 89 -0.09 -7.30 12.32
C ARG A 89 -0.64 -8.66 11.86
N GLY A 90 -0.10 -9.78 12.34
CA GLY A 90 -0.66 -11.13 12.07
C GLY A 90 0.02 -11.97 10.97
N THR A 91 1.24 -11.64 10.52
CA THR A 91 2.03 -12.52 9.63
C THR A 91 2.31 -13.89 10.25
N ASP A 92 2.26 -13.98 11.56
CA ASP A 92 2.38 -15.15 12.40
C ASP A 92 1.16 -16.08 12.36
N ILE A 93 -0.01 -15.61 11.91
CA ILE A 93 -1.27 -16.39 11.91
C ILE A 93 -2.05 -16.39 10.59
N ALA A 94 -1.39 -16.02 9.48
CA ALA A 94 -2.04 -15.94 8.16
C ALA A 94 -3.35 -15.11 8.14
N ALA A 95 -3.39 -14.02 8.90
CA ALA A 95 -4.54 -13.10 9.01
C ALA A 95 -4.29 -11.72 8.38
N ALA A 96 -3.28 -11.60 7.51
CA ALA A 96 -3.00 -10.34 6.82
C ALA A 96 -4.10 -9.99 5.80
N CYS A 97 -4.25 -8.71 5.48
CA CYS A 97 -5.20 -8.25 4.46
C CYS A 97 -4.97 -9.00 3.13
N GLY A 98 -6.03 -9.62 2.59
CA GLY A 98 -5.97 -10.52 1.43
C GLY A 98 -6.03 -12.03 1.78
N GLN A 99 -5.83 -12.40 3.05
CA GLN A 99 -5.82 -13.81 3.50
C GLN A 99 -7.16 -14.29 4.09
N LEU A 100 -8.17 -13.42 4.16
CA LEU A 100 -9.54 -13.81 4.48
C LEU A 100 -10.18 -14.49 3.26
N ALA A 101 -9.68 -15.68 2.92
CA ALA A 101 -10.38 -16.62 2.06
C ALA A 101 -11.58 -17.13 2.84
N ALA A 102 -12.79 -16.78 2.42
CA ALA A 102 -14.00 -17.41 2.89
C ALA A 102 -13.94 -18.92 2.55
N GLY A 103 -13.50 -19.74 3.51
CA GLY A 103 -13.79 -21.17 3.53
C GLY A 103 -12.74 -22.15 3.00
N GLN A 104 -11.51 -21.75 2.63
CA GLN A 104 -10.46 -22.73 2.33
C GLN A 104 -9.37 -22.78 3.41
N PRO A 105 -9.15 -23.94 4.06
CA PRO A 105 -8.10 -24.08 5.06
C PRO A 105 -6.73 -23.99 4.37
N VAL A 106 -5.96 -22.96 4.72
CA VAL A 106 -4.54 -22.83 4.34
C VAL A 106 -3.76 -23.95 5.05
N GLN A 107 -3.20 -24.89 4.29
CA GLN A 107 -2.33 -25.91 4.86
C GLN A 107 -0.95 -25.34 5.15
N ILE A 108 -0.61 -25.25 6.43
CA ILE A 108 0.73 -24.80 6.87
C ILE A 108 1.66 -26.02 6.91
N SER A 109 2.55 -26.14 5.92
CA SER A 109 3.67 -27.07 5.99
C SER A 109 4.74 -26.50 6.92
N ARG A 110 4.92 -27.09 8.10
CA ARG A 110 6.07 -26.80 8.97
C ARG A 110 7.29 -27.54 8.41
N SER A 111 8.33 -26.80 8.01
CA SER A 111 9.63 -27.40 7.70
C SER A 111 10.35 -27.77 9.00
N LYS A 112 10.97 -28.96 9.03
CA LYS A 112 11.75 -29.51 10.15
C LYS A 112 13.01 -28.70 10.43
#